data_AF-A0A9P8BIB3-F1
#
_entry.id   AF-A0A9P8BIB3-F1
#
_cell.length_a   1.000
_cell.length_b   1.000
_cell.length_c   1.000
_cell.angle_alpha   90.00
_cell.angle_beta   90.00
_cell.angle_gamma   90.00
#
_symmetry.space_group_name_H-M   'P 1'
#
loop_
_entity.id
_entity.type
_entity.pdbx_description
1 polymer ?
#
loop_
_entity_poly.entity_id
_entity_poly.type
_entity_poly.pdbx_seq_one_letter_code
_entity_poly.pdbx_strand_id
1 'polypeptide(L)'
;MASSTRRRVPTSSTTPSSATETLNILHDLSELLNTGLDRETLATCVRMIESGANPEALAAVVKELRKENTSITAQPHTDDR
;
A
#
# COMPACT_ATOMS: atom_id res chain seq x y z
N MET A 1 29.04 12.57 49.09
CA MET A 1 27.79 13.12 48.52
C MET A 1 28.15 14.10 47.43
N ALA A 2 27.97 13.73 46.17
CA ALA A 2 27.90 14.68 45.06
C ALA A 2 26.89 14.11 44.06
N SER A 3 25.76 14.79 44.02
CA SER A 3 24.55 14.51 43.26
C SER A 3 24.79 14.47 41.75
N SER A 4 24.00 13.61 41.07
CA SER A 4 23.17 13.91 39.90
C SER A 4 23.84 14.68 38.74
N THR A 5 23.85 14.19 37.51
CA THR A 5 22.62 14.25 36.68
C THR A 5 22.73 13.33 35.45
N ARG A 6 21.62 12.63 35.23
CA ARG A 6 21.22 11.72 34.16
C ARG A 6 21.78 12.03 32.75
N ARG A 7 22.46 11.05 32.15
CA ARG A 7 22.78 11.02 30.70
C ARG A 7 21.46 10.97 29.91
N ARG A 8 21.13 12.06 29.22
CA ARG A 8 19.97 12.14 28.31
C ARG A 8 20.28 11.25 27.10
N VAL A 9 19.47 10.23 26.86
CA VAL A 9 19.52 9.41 25.64
C VAL A 9 18.82 10.21 24.54
N PRO A 10 19.45 10.46 23.38
CA PRO A 10 18.77 11.12 22.27
C PRO A 10 17.66 10.20 21.74
N THR A 11 16.45 10.74 21.68
CA THR A 11 15.29 10.12 21.02
C THR A 11 15.57 9.99 19.54
N SER A 12 15.48 8.78 19.00
CA SER A 12 15.60 8.47 17.57
C SER A 12 14.69 9.38 16.74
N SER A 13 15.28 10.31 16.01
CA SER A 13 14.62 11.01 14.91
C SER A 13 14.28 9.98 13.84
N THR A 14 13.01 9.65 13.68
CA THR A 14 12.51 8.74 12.64
C THR A 14 12.69 9.41 11.29
N THR A 15 13.89 9.34 10.71
CA THR A 15 14.09 9.58 9.30
C THR A 15 13.31 8.51 8.53
N PRO A 16 12.48 8.87 7.54
CA PRO A 16 11.81 7.86 6.72
C PRO A 16 12.87 6.94 6.13
N SER A 17 12.62 5.63 6.22
CA SER A 17 13.51 4.66 5.59
C SER A 17 13.44 4.81 4.07
N SER A 18 14.51 4.48 3.36
CA SER A 18 14.55 4.50 1.88
C SER A 18 13.39 3.74 1.23
N ALA A 19 12.95 2.63 1.85
CA ALA A 19 11.79 1.87 1.41
C ALA A 19 10.47 2.66 1.54
N THR A 20 10.31 3.42 2.63
CA THR A 20 9.12 4.27 2.84
C THR A 20 9.07 5.38 1.80
N GLU A 21 10.21 6.00 1.50
CA GLU A 21 10.31 7.07 0.51
C GLU A 21 10.03 6.56 -0.91
N THR A 22 10.57 5.37 -1.24
CA THR A 22 10.31 4.71 -2.52
C THR A 22 8.82 4.42 -2.70
N LEU A 23 8.15 3.88 -1.68
CA LEU A 23 6.70 3.63 -1.74
C LEU A 23 5.88 4.92 -1.86
N ASN A 24 6.32 6.02 -1.27
CA ASN A 24 5.64 7.31 -1.45
C ASN A 24 5.74 7.79 -2.90
N ILE A 25 6.94 7.74 -3.50
CA ILE A 25 7.13 8.12 -4.90
C ILE A 25 6.28 7.24 -5.83
N LEU A 26 6.24 5.93 -5.58
CA LEU A 26 5.41 5.00 -6.36
C LEU A 26 3.91 5.31 -6.21
N HIS A 27 3.47 5.73 -5.02
CA HIS A 27 2.08 6.13 -4.79
C HIS A 27 1.73 7.43 -5.53
N ASP A 28 2.61 8.43 -5.50
CA ASP A 28 2.42 9.68 -6.24
C ASP A 28 2.32 9.41 -7.75
N LEU A 29 3.17 8.51 -8.28
CA LEU A 29 3.07 8.06 -9.67
C LEU A 29 1.75 7.34 -9.96
N SER A 30 1.28 6.51 -9.04
CA SER A 30 -0.01 5.81 -9.15
C SER A 30 -1.19 6.77 -9.23
N GLU A 31 -1.19 7.84 -8.43
CA GLU A 31 -2.20 8.90 -8.45
C GLU A 31 -2.16 9.68 -9.77
N LEU A 32 -0.96 10.08 -10.22
CA LEU A 32 -0.79 10.79 -11.49
C LEU A 32 -1.30 9.96 -12.69
N LEU A 33 -1.08 8.64 -12.66
CA LEU A 33 -1.55 7.72 -13.69
C LEU A 33 -3.00 7.26 -13.49
N ASN A 34 -3.68 7.72 -12.43
CA ASN A 34 -5.04 7.35 -12.07
C ASN A 34 -5.26 5.83 -12.03
N THR A 35 -4.30 5.07 -11.51
CA THR A 35 -4.45 3.60 -11.42
C THR A 35 -5.52 3.19 -10.40
N GLY A 36 -5.87 4.10 -9.48
CA GLY A 36 -6.84 3.88 -8.41
C GLY A 36 -6.37 2.87 -7.37
N LEU A 37 -5.07 2.61 -7.25
CA LEU A 37 -4.49 1.80 -6.17
C LEU A 37 -4.22 2.70 -4.97
N ASP A 38 -4.80 2.34 -3.83
CA ASP A 38 -4.44 2.93 -2.54
C ASP A 38 -3.06 2.44 -2.08
N ARG A 39 -2.50 3.12 -1.07
CA ARG A 39 -1.15 2.86 -0.58
C ARG A 39 -0.93 1.44 -0.05
N GLU A 40 -1.94 0.83 0.56
CA GLU A 40 -1.83 -0.53 1.10
C GLU A 40 -1.84 -1.58 -0.03
N THR A 41 -2.74 -1.40 -0.99
CA THR A 41 -2.81 -2.26 -2.18
C THR A 41 -1.52 -2.14 -3.00
N LEU A 42 -1.02 -0.93 -3.23
CA LEU A 42 0.23 -0.71 -3.96
C LEU A 42 1.43 -1.38 -3.26
N ALA A 43 1.55 -1.23 -1.93
CA ALA A 43 2.60 -1.90 -1.17
C ALA A 43 2.51 -3.43 -1.28
N THR A 44 1.29 -3.97 -1.34
CA THR A 44 1.07 -5.41 -1.58
C THR A 44 1.54 -5.83 -2.97
N CYS A 45 1.19 -5.06 -4.01
CA CYS A 45 1.66 -5.33 -5.37
C CYS A 45 3.19 -5.30 -5.47
N VAL A 46 3.85 -4.33 -4.82
CA VAL A 46 5.31 -4.25 -4.77
C VAL A 46 5.91 -5.50 -4.14
N ARG A 47 5.41 -5.95 -2.98
CA ARG A 47 5.89 -7.18 -2.33
C ARG A 47 5.72 -8.42 -3.22
N MET A 48 4.60 -8.52 -3.94
CA MET A 48 4.37 -9.64 -4.86
C MET A 48 5.38 -9.62 -6.00
N ILE A 49 5.67 -8.46 -6.57
CA ILE A 49 6.66 -8.30 -7.64
C ILE A 49 8.06 -8.62 -7.11
N GLU A 50 8.42 -8.16 -5.91
CA GLU A 50 9.69 -8.50 -5.23
C GLU A 50 9.82 -10.01 -4.96
N SER A 51 8.70 -10.71 -4.73
CA SER A 51 8.67 -12.17 -4.61
C SER A 51 8.72 -12.93 -5.96
N GLY A 52 8.80 -12.22 -7.09
CA GLY A 52 8.92 -12.79 -8.43
C GLY A 52 7.62 -12.87 -9.23
N ALA A 53 6.53 -12.23 -8.78
CA ALA A 53 5.32 -12.14 -9.58
C ALA A 53 5.55 -11.26 -10.82
N ASN A 54 5.01 -11.68 -11.97
CA ASN A 54 5.03 -10.86 -13.19
C ASN A 54 4.08 -9.65 -13.04
N PRO A 55 4.55 -8.41 -13.25
CA PRO A 55 3.72 -7.20 -13.10
C PRO A 55 2.52 -7.13 -14.04
N GLU A 56 2.66 -7.61 -15.29
CA GLU A 56 1.60 -7.59 -16.30
C GLU A 56 0.47 -8.57 -15.94
N ALA A 57 0.84 -9.77 -15.51
CA ALA A 57 -0.11 -10.77 -15.03
C ALA A 57 -0.83 -10.29 -13.76
N LEU A 58 -0.10 -9.68 -12.82
CA LEU A 58 -0.69 -9.11 -11.62
C LEU A 58 -1.69 -8.00 -11.96
N ALA A 59 -1.36 -7.12 -12.91
CA ALA A 59 -2.27 -6.08 -13.37
C ALA A 59 -3.55 -6.66 -13.99
N ALA A 60 -3.45 -7.76 -14.76
CA ALA A 60 -4.61 -8.45 -15.31
C ALA A 60 -5.53 -9.00 -14.21
N VAL A 61 -4.95 -9.64 -13.19
CA VAL A 61 -5.70 -10.17 -12.02
C VAL A 61 -6.40 -9.03 -11.27
N VAL A 62 -5.71 -7.93 -10.96
CA VAL A 62 -6.30 -6.78 -10.27
C VAL A 62 -7.48 -6.19 -11.06
N LYS A 63 -7.37 -6.11 -12.39
CA LYS A 63 -8.46 -5.62 -13.25
C LYS A 63 -9.67 -6.54 -13.22
N GLU A 64 -9.47 -7.86 -13.28
CA GLU A 64 -10.59 -8.80 -13.26
C GLU A 64 -11.30 -8.79 -11.90
N LEU A 65 -10.55 -8.79 -10.78
CA LEU A 65 -11.13 -8.69 -9.44
C LEU A 65 -11.98 -7.43 -9.24
N ARG A 66 -11.52 -6.29 -9.77
CA ARG A 66 -12.29 -5.03 -9.71
C ARG A 66 -13.58 -5.12 -10.52
N LYS A 67 -13.52 -5.69 -11.72
CA LYS A 67 -14.68 -5.91 -12.59
C LYS A 67 -15.69 -6.84 -11.92
N GLU A 68 -15.25 -7.96 -11.36
CA GLU A 68 -16.10 -8.88 -10.61
C GLU A 68 -16.76 -8.18 -9.42
N ASN A 69 -16.01 -7.40 -8.63
CA ASN A 69 -16.57 -6.68 -7.49
C ASN A 69 -17.65 -5.67 -7.90
N THR A 70 -17.46 -4.96 -9.01
CA THR A 70 -18.51 -4.08 -9.56
C THR A 70 -19.75 -4.86 -10.00
N SER A 71 -19.57 -6.06 -10.58
CA SER A 71 -20.70 -6.89 -11.00
C SER A 71 -21.49 -7.43 -9.81
N ILE A 72 -20.81 -7.84 -8.73
CA ILE A 72 -21.45 -8.30 -7.49
C ILE A 72 -22.23 -7.17 -6.83
N THR A 73 -21.62 -5.98 -6.73
CA THR A 73 -22.26 -4.82 -6.10
C THR A 73 -23.42 -4.25 -6.95
N ALA A 74 -23.39 -4.45 -8.27
CA ALA A 74 -24.45 -4.00 -9.17
C ALA A 74 -25.65 -4.94 -9.27
N GLN A 75 -25.57 -6.18 -8.73
CA GLN A 75 -26.75 -7.04 -8.62
C GLN A 75 -27.56 -6.59 -7.40
N PRO A 76 -28.79 -6.06 -7.58
CA PRO A 76 -29.69 -5.89 -6.45
C PRO A 76 -29.99 -7.30 -5.91
N HIS A 77 -29.60 -7.54 -4.66
CA HIS A 77 -30.08 -8.69 -3.90
C HIS A 77 -31.59 -8.51 -3.71
N THR A 78 -32.39 -8.95 -4.69
CA THR A 78 -33.84 -9.07 -4.56
C THR A 78 -34.11 -10.24 -3.63
N ASP A 79 -33.94 -10.03 -2.33
CA ASP A 79 -34.62 -10.83 -1.31
C ASP A 79 -36.11 -10.45 -1.34
N ASP A 80 -36.80 -11.01 -2.33
CA ASP A 80 -38.25 -11.22 -2.25
C ASP A 80 -38.48 -12.62 -1.68
N ARG A 81 -38.50 -12.75 -0.35
CA ARG A 81 -39.35 -13.74 0.34
C ARG A 81 -39.54 -13.49 1.83
#